data_AF-A0A2P5K497-F1
#
_entry.id   AF-A0A2P5K497-F1
#
_cell.length_a   1.000
_cell.length_b   1.000
_cell.length_c   1.000
_cell.angle_alpha   90.00
_cell.angle_beta   90.00
_cell.angle_gamma   90.00
#
_symmetry.space_group_name_H-M   'P 1'
#
loop_
_entity.id
_entity.type
_entity.pdbx_description
1 polymer ?
#
loop_
_entity_poly.entity_id
_entity_poly.type
_entity_poly.pdbx_seq_one_letter_code
_entity_poly.pdbx_strand_id
1 'polypeptide(L)' 'MELEEMVKKIKAKPLREEAKKRGIPTHCVNKLDLAKALPVEVVEELAKQSGK' A
#
# COMPACT_ATOMS: atom_id res chain seq x y z
N MET A 1 15.83 0.15 2.28
CA MET A 1 14.68 1.00 1.88
C MET A 1 13.62 0.82 2.93
N GLU A 2 13.30 1.87 3.68
CA GLU A 2 12.25 1.78 4.71
C GLU A 2 10.89 1.70 4.02
N LEU A 3 10.14 0.63 4.31
CA LEU A 3 8.77 0.43 3.81
C LEU A 3 7.91 1.68 4.05
N GLU A 4 8.18 2.41 5.13
CA GLU A 4 7.50 3.66 5.48
C GLU A 4 7.70 4.77 4.44
N GLU A 5 8.90 4.92 3.88
CA GLU A 5 9.17 5.89 2.84
C GLU A 5 8.44 5.55 1.54
N MET A 6 8.39 4.26 1.19
CA MET A 6 7.62 3.79 0.04
C MET A 6 6.14 4.09 0.21
N VAL A 7 5.58 3.79 1.38
CA VAL A 7 4.16 4.00 1.69
C VAL A 7 3.78 5.48 1.74
N LYS A 8 4.71 6.35 2.16
CA LYS A 8 4.54 7.80 2.08
C LYS A 8 4.38 8.27 0.63
N LYS A 9 5.14 7.69 -0.31
CA LYS A 9 5.10 8.02 -1.75
C LYS A 9 3.90 7.39 -2.48
N ILE A 10 3.35 6.28 -1.98
CA ILE A 10 2.17 5.62 -2.56
C ILE A 10 0.88 6.39 -2.28
N LYS A 11 0.00 6.52 -3.27
CA LYS A 11 -1.35 7.10 -3.07
C LYS A 11 -2.24 6.16 -2.23
N ALA A 12 -3.11 6.72 -1.38
CA ALA A 12 -3.98 5.91 -0.50
C ALA A 12 -4.98 5.03 -1.28
N LYS A 13 -5.48 5.53 -2.42
CA LYS A 13 -6.42 4.84 -3.29
C LYS A 13 -5.90 3.47 -3.78
N PRO A 14 -4.78 3.40 -4.52
CA PRO A 14 -4.30 2.13 -5.06
C PRO A 14 -3.96 1.12 -3.96
N LEU A 15 -3.38 1.58 -2.84
CA LEU A 15 -3.10 0.73 -1.68
C LEU A 15 -4.37 0.10 -1.09
N ARG A 16 -5.45 0.88 -0.98
CA ARG A 16 -6.76 0.39 -0.51
C ARG A 16 -7.43 -0.52 -1.52
N GLU A 17 -7.35 -0.24 -2.81
CA GLU A 17 -7.95 -1.10 -3.84
C GLU A 17 -7.27 -2.46 -3.89
N GLU A 18 -5.94 -2.49 -3.80
CA GLU A 18 -5.16 -3.73 -3.78
C GLU A 18 -5.43 -4.55 -2.52
N ALA A 19 -5.52 -3.90 -1.37
CA ALA A 19 -5.93 -4.53 -0.13
C ALA A 19 -7.35 -5.10 -0.22
N LYS A 20 -8.31 -4.35 -0.78
CA LYS A 20 -9.69 -4.80 -0.96
C LYS A 20 -9.80 -5.98 -1.92
N LYS A 21 -9.04 -5.99 -3.02
CA LYS A 21 -8.95 -7.14 -3.95
C LYS A 21 -8.49 -8.42 -3.26
N ARG A 22 -7.63 -8.29 -2.25
CA ARG A 22 -7.07 -9.39 -1.45
C ARG A 22 -7.92 -9.75 -0.24
N GLY A 23 -9.06 -9.10 -0.04
CA GLY A 23 -9.94 -9.32 1.12
C GLY A 23 -9.42 -8.73 2.42
N ILE A 24 -8.41 -7.86 2.36
CA ILE A 24 -7.87 -7.17 3.54
C ILE A 24 -8.85 -6.05 3.93
N PRO A 25 -9.30 -6.00 5.21
CA PRO A 25 -10.22 -4.98 5.66
C PRO A 25 -9.56 -3.60 5.59
N THR A 26 -10.10 -2.74 4.73
CA THR A 26 -9.57 -1.38 4.52
C THR A 26 -10.26 -0.32 5.38
N HIS A 27 -11.16 -0.73 6.27
CA HIS A 27 -11.96 0.15 7.11
C HIS A 27 -11.21 0.46 8.41
N CYS A 28 -11.08 1.75 8.78
CA CYS A 28 -10.33 2.23 9.95
C CYS A 28 -8.83 1.85 10.03
N VAL A 29 -8.24 1.23 9.02
CA VAL A 29 -6.81 0.89 9.00
C VAL A 29 -5.96 2.03 8.43
N ASN A 30 -4.80 2.23 9.06
CA ASN A 30 -3.81 3.21 8.63
C ASN A 30 -3.11 2.77 7.33
N LYS A 31 -2.59 3.73 6.58
CA LYS A 31 -1.84 3.47 5.33
C LYS A 31 -0.65 2.53 5.54
N LEU A 32 0.09 2.73 6.64
CA LEU A 32 1.21 1.86 7.01
C LEU A 32 0.75 0.45 7.34
N ASP A 33 -0.39 0.32 8.01
CA ASP A 33 -0.96 -0.97 8.38
C ASP A 33 -1.42 -1.74 7.13
N LEU A 34 -2.11 -1.07 6.22
CA LEU A 34 -2.45 -1.57 4.90
C LEU A 34 -1.23 -2.04 4.11
N ALA A 35 -0.15 -1.27 4.14
CA ALA A 35 1.07 -1.64 3.43
C ALA A 35 1.82 -2.81 4.09
N LYS A 36 1.76 -2.93 5.42
CA LYS A 36 2.31 -4.08 6.14
C LYS A 36 1.48 -5.34 5.93
N ALA A 37 0.17 -5.19 5.73
CA ALA A 37 -0.73 -6.29 5.39
C ALA A 37 -0.59 -6.76 3.94
N LEU A 38 -0.04 -5.92 3.06
CA LEU A 38 0.27 -6.26 1.68
C LEU A 38 1.68 -6.86 1.57
N PRO A 39 1.91 -7.77 0.61
CA PRO A 39 3.26 -8.24 0.31
C PRO A 39 4.17 -7.10 -0.13
N VAL A 40 5.44 -7.15 0.26
CA VAL A 40 6.44 -6.13 -0.07
C VAL A 40 6.53 -5.87 -1.57
N GLU A 41 6.51 -6.91 -2.41
CA GLU A 41 6.55 -6.79 -3.87
C GLU A 41 5.42 -5.90 -4.41
N VAL A 42 4.23 -6.01 -3.83
CA VAL A 42 3.05 -5.26 -4.23
C VAL A 42 3.18 -3.80 -3.80
N VAL A 43 3.67 -3.56 -2.59
CA VAL A 43 3.95 -2.20 -2.10
C VAL A 43 5.02 -1.53 -2.97
N GLU A 44 6.06 -2.26 -3.37
CA GLU A 44 7.10 -1.78 -4.29
C GLU A 44 6.56 -1.47 -5.69
N GLU A 45 5.72 -2.33 -6.26
CA GLU A 45 5.06 -2.07 -7.54
C GLU A 45 4.15 -0.84 -7.46
N LEU A 46 3.35 -0.72 -6.40
CA LEU A 46 2.48 0.43 -6.18
C LEU A 46 3.28 1.73 -5.98
N ALA A 47 4.46 1.65 -5.36
CA ALA A 47 5.37 2.78 -5.20
C ALA A 47 5.95 3.22 -6.55
N LYS A 48 6.36 2.26 -7.39
CA LYS A 48 6.85 2.52 -8.76
C LYS A 48 5.75 3.11 -9.65
N GLN A 49 4.51 2.63 -9.53
CA GLN A 49 3.38 3.12 -10.32
C GLN A 49 2.83 4.49 -9.84
N SER A 50 2.94 4.81 -8.54
CA SER A 50 2.47 6.09 -7.99
C SER A 50 3.40 7.27 -8.28
N GLY A 51 4.63 7.01 -8.72
CA GLY A 51 5.68 8.01 -8.97
C GLY A 51 5.78 8.57 -10.39
N LYS A 52 4.77 8.37 -11.25
CA LYS A 52 4.69 8.95 -12.60
C LYS A 52 3.61 10.03 -12.69
#